data_AF-A0A7C3IWT4-F1
#
_entry.id   AF-A0A7C3IWT4-F1
#
_cell.length_a   1.000
_cell.length_b   1.000
_cell.length_c   1.000
_cell.angle_alpha   90.00
_cell.angle_beta   90.00
_cell.angle_gamma   90.00
#
_symmetry.space_group_name_H-M   'P 1'
#
loop_
_entity.id
_entity.type
_entity.pdbx_description
1 polymer ?
#
loop_
_entity_poly.entity_id
_entity_poly.type
_entity_poly.pdbx_seq_one_letter_code
_entity_poly.pdbx_strand_id
1 'polypeptide(L)'
;MGSSLVPMVAAGLLLGMKHALDADHLAAVGVLASEHHGWRKAAAVGALWGLGHTLALAAVGVALLGAGVALPPEFARWAEGLVAATLVWLGARSLWSLARGDTIHFHAHRHGSWWHVHPHRHRRGDAHGEPDSHHGPSHARPFLFGILHGLAGSAALFLLVLTSEPRSVFAWAYLAAFGAGSTLSMTAFSALVALPFQLRPERLQRWHGRLRAFAALCSIAVGLVLGYELAASA
;
A
#
# COMPACT_ATOMS: atom_id res chain seq x y z
N MET A 1 -14.09 -30.10 -18.74
CA MET A 1 -15.04 -29.08 -18.22
C MET A 1 -14.83 -27.83 -19.05
N GLY A 2 -15.86 -27.33 -19.75
CA GLY A 2 -15.73 -26.16 -20.61
C GLY A 2 -15.30 -24.94 -19.80
N SER A 3 -14.07 -24.47 -20.01
CA SER A 3 -13.53 -23.28 -19.35
C SER A 3 -14.32 -22.06 -19.81
N SER A 4 -15.20 -21.55 -18.95
CA SER A 4 -15.94 -20.31 -19.19
C SER A 4 -15.16 -19.12 -18.63
N LEU A 5 -15.20 -17.98 -19.32
CA LEU A 5 -14.46 -16.76 -18.93
C LEU A 5 -14.97 -16.17 -17.61
N VAL A 6 -16.28 -16.29 -17.36
CA VAL A 6 -16.96 -15.70 -16.19
C VAL A 6 -16.38 -16.17 -14.85
N PRO A 7 -16.30 -17.48 -14.52
CA PRO A 7 -15.73 -17.92 -13.26
C PRO A 7 -14.25 -17.58 -13.13
N MET A 8 -13.50 -17.50 -14.23
CA MET A 8 -12.09 -17.12 -14.20
C MET A 8 -11.92 -15.65 -13.82
N VAL A 9 -12.69 -14.76 -14.44
CA VAL A 9 -12.70 -13.33 -14.11
C VAL A 9 -13.20 -13.11 -12.68
N ALA A 10 -14.25 -13.82 -12.26
CA ALA A 10 -14.77 -13.75 -10.90
C ALA A 10 -13.73 -14.22 -9.88
N ALA A 11 -13.06 -15.35 -10.13
CA ALA A 11 -11.98 -15.85 -9.28
C ALA A 11 -10.82 -14.86 -9.20
N GLY A 12 -10.37 -14.32 -10.35
CA GLY A 12 -9.32 -13.30 -10.39
C GLY A 12 -9.69 -12.08 -9.55
N LEU A 13 -10.88 -11.51 -9.76
CA LEU A 13 -11.37 -10.36 -8.99
C LEU A 13 -11.40 -10.66 -7.49
N LEU A 14 -12.05 -11.76 -7.08
CA LEU A 14 -12.23 -12.09 -5.67
C LEU A 14 -10.90 -12.41 -4.98
N LEU A 15 -10.00 -13.13 -5.66
CA LEU A 15 -8.68 -13.44 -5.11
C LEU A 15 -7.80 -12.19 -5.04
N GLY A 16 -7.88 -11.29 -6.02
CA GLY A 16 -7.19 -9.99 -5.96
C GLY A 16 -7.72 -9.13 -4.81
N MET A 17 -9.04 -9.12 -4.63
CA MET A 17 -9.65 -8.43 -3.49
C MET A 17 -9.22 -9.02 -2.15
N LYS A 18 -9.16 -10.36 -2.03
CA LYS A 18 -8.67 -11.05 -0.83
C LYS A 18 -7.20 -10.72 -0.58
N HIS A 19 -6.39 -10.73 -1.62
CA HIS A 19 -4.95 -10.49 -1.53
C HIS A 19 -4.63 -9.10 -0.98
N ALA A 20 -5.33 -8.07 -1.47
CA ALA A 20 -5.20 -6.72 -0.95
C ALA A 20 -5.61 -6.56 0.52
N LEU A 21 -6.27 -7.57 1.11
CA LEU A 21 -6.64 -7.64 2.52
C LEU A 21 -5.71 -8.55 3.34
N ASP A 22 -4.63 -9.06 2.76
CA ASP A 22 -3.61 -9.80 3.49
C ASP A 22 -2.88 -8.86 4.48
N ALA A 23 -2.30 -9.44 5.54
CA ALA A 23 -1.83 -8.68 6.70
C ALA A 23 -0.74 -7.64 6.35
N ASP A 24 0.12 -7.96 5.39
CA ASP A 24 1.16 -7.08 4.85
C ASP A 24 0.56 -5.85 4.15
N HIS A 25 -0.47 -6.05 3.34
CA HIS A 25 -1.16 -4.99 2.62
C HIS A 25 -1.95 -4.09 3.58
N LEU A 26 -2.68 -4.69 4.52
CA LEU A 26 -3.40 -3.95 5.56
C LEU A 26 -2.44 -3.12 6.43
N ALA A 27 -1.28 -3.69 6.79
CA ALA A 27 -0.25 -3.00 7.53
C ALA A 27 0.32 -1.80 6.76
N ALA A 28 0.69 -2.00 5.49
CA ALA A 28 1.25 -0.95 4.64
C ALA A 28 0.24 0.18 4.38
N VAL A 29 -0.99 -0.17 3.97
CA VAL A 29 -2.06 0.82 3.72
C VAL A 29 -2.46 1.51 5.00
N GLY A 30 -2.54 0.79 6.13
CA GLY A 30 -2.86 1.37 7.43
C GLY A 30 -1.89 2.50 7.77
N VAL A 31 -0.58 2.27 7.59
CA VAL A 31 0.43 3.30 7.78
C VAL A 31 0.23 4.46 6.80
N LEU A 32 0.20 4.19 5.48
CA LEU A 32 0.10 5.23 4.45
C LEU A 32 -1.18 6.07 4.55
N ALA A 33 -2.33 5.43 4.75
CA ALA A 33 -3.62 6.10 4.90
C ALA A 33 -3.67 6.94 6.19
N SER A 34 -3.03 6.48 7.27
CA SER A 34 -2.95 7.24 8.52
C SER A 34 -2.04 8.48 8.44
N GLU A 35 -1.13 8.55 7.47
CA GLU A 35 -0.28 9.74 7.25
C GLU A 35 -0.98 10.86 6.48
N HIS A 36 -2.15 10.59 5.90
CA HIS A 36 -2.85 11.53 5.03
C HIS A 36 -4.21 11.94 5.61
N HIS A 37 -4.45 13.25 5.71
CA HIS A 37 -5.76 13.79 6.10
C HIS A 37 -6.69 13.89 4.88
N GLY A 38 -7.77 13.11 4.90
CA GLY A 38 -8.85 13.14 3.90
C GLY A 38 -8.96 11.84 3.10
N TRP A 39 -10.18 11.29 3.02
CA TRP A 39 -10.44 9.98 2.41
C TRP A 39 -10.10 9.99 0.92
N ARG A 40 -10.28 11.12 0.24
CA ARG A 40 -9.92 11.27 -1.18
C ARG A 40 -8.42 11.17 -1.41
N LYS A 41 -7.61 11.77 -0.53
CA LYS A 41 -6.15 11.70 -0.62
C LYS A 41 -5.66 10.30 -0.29
N ALA A 42 -6.21 9.67 0.75
CA ALA A 42 -5.92 8.29 1.08
C ALA A 42 -6.33 7.33 -0.05
N ALA A 43 -7.51 7.51 -0.66
CA ALA A 43 -7.96 6.76 -1.83
C ALA A 43 -6.99 6.92 -3.00
N ALA A 44 -6.55 8.15 -3.32
CA ALA A 44 -5.59 8.39 -4.40
C ALA A 44 -4.24 7.73 -4.14
N VAL A 45 -3.77 7.73 -2.89
CA VAL A 45 -2.55 7.04 -2.47
C VAL A 45 -2.69 5.53 -2.61
N GLY A 46 -3.83 4.97 -2.15
CA GLY A 46 -4.16 3.55 -2.33
C GLY A 46 -4.26 3.14 -3.79
N ALA A 47 -4.85 3.99 -4.64
CA ALA A 47 -4.95 3.75 -6.08
C ALA A 47 -3.57 3.76 -6.75
N LEU A 48 -2.73 4.76 -6.48
CA LEU A 48 -1.37 4.82 -7.04
C LEU A 48 -0.51 3.63 -6.59
N TRP A 49 -0.63 3.24 -5.32
CA TRP A 49 0.04 2.06 -4.80
C TRP A 49 -0.47 0.77 -5.46
N GLY A 50 -1.79 0.59 -5.57
CA GLY A 50 -2.40 -0.56 -6.24
C GLY A 50 -2.06 -0.66 -7.73
N LEU A 51 -1.95 0.47 -8.43
CA LEU A 51 -1.50 0.52 -9.82
C LEU A 51 -0.04 0.08 -9.96
N GLY A 52 0.85 0.57 -9.09
CA GLY A 52 2.26 0.14 -9.09
C GLY A 52 2.40 -1.36 -8.80
N HIS A 53 1.63 -1.87 -7.85
CA HIS A 53 1.57 -3.29 -7.49
C HIS A 53 1.08 -4.15 -8.66
N THR A 54 -0.04 -3.75 -9.27
CA THR A 54 -0.60 -4.43 -10.44
C THR A 54 0.37 -4.41 -11.61
N LEU A 55 1.09 -3.31 -11.84
CA LEU A 55 2.08 -3.22 -12.90
C LEU A 55 3.25 -4.20 -12.68
N ALA A 56 3.76 -4.29 -11.46
CA ALA A 56 4.82 -5.24 -11.14
C ALA A 56 4.36 -6.69 -11.36
N LEU A 57 3.15 -7.02 -10.92
CA LEU A 57 2.55 -8.34 -11.15
C LEU A 57 2.31 -8.64 -12.62
N ALA A 58 1.81 -7.66 -13.38
CA ALA A 58 1.63 -7.81 -14.81
C ALA A 58 2.97 -8.02 -15.52
N ALA A 59 4.03 -7.29 -15.15
CA ALA A 59 5.35 -7.45 -15.75
C ALA A 59 5.93 -8.84 -15.49
N VAL A 60 5.92 -9.31 -14.23
CA VAL A 60 6.40 -10.65 -13.86
C VAL A 60 5.51 -11.73 -14.49
N GLY A 61 4.19 -11.56 -14.44
CA GLY A 61 3.22 -12.48 -15.04
C GLY A 61 3.39 -12.62 -16.55
N VAL A 62 3.55 -11.51 -17.28
CA VAL A 62 3.84 -11.51 -18.73
C VAL A 62 5.14 -12.24 -19.02
N ALA A 63 6.21 -11.96 -18.27
CA ALA A 63 7.50 -12.58 -18.49
C ALA A 63 7.45 -14.11 -18.31
N LEU A 64 6.80 -14.58 -17.24
CA LEU A 64 6.71 -16.00 -16.92
C LEU A 64 5.73 -16.75 -17.82
N LEU A 65 4.56 -16.16 -18.12
CA LEU A 65 3.59 -16.71 -19.07
C LEU A 65 4.17 -16.79 -20.48
N GLY A 66 4.87 -15.73 -20.92
CA GLY A 66 5.51 -15.66 -22.23
C GLY A 66 6.65 -16.66 -22.38
N ALA A 67 7.43 -16.88 -21.32
CA ALA A 67 8.49 -17.89 -21.29
C ALA A 67 7.98 -19.31 -21.01
N GLY A 68 6.75 -19.48 -20.52
CA GLY A 68 6.20 -20.77 -20.12
C GLY A 68 6.92 -21.41 -18.94
N VAL A 69 7.54 -20.59 -18.06
CA VAL A 69 8.35 -21.07 -16.93
C VAL A 69 7.66 -20.79 -15.60
N ALA A 70 7.89 -21.68 -14.62
CA ALA A 70 7.49 -21.45 -13.25
C ALA A 70 8.39 -20.40 -12.58
N LEU A 71 7.87 -19.76 -11.53
CA LEU A 71 8.66 -18.82 -10.73
C LEU A 71 9.80 -19.56 -10.01
N PRO A 72 11.05 -19.10 -10.13
CA PRO A 72 12.15 -19.64 -9.35
C PRO A 72 11.89 -19.46 -7.83
N PRO A 73 12.03 -20.52 -7.00
CA PRO A 73 11.84 -20.40 -5.55
C PRO A 73 12.74 -19.36 -4.89
N GLU A 74 13.96 -19.18 -5.40
CA GLU A 74 14.90 -18.18 -4.90
C GLU A 74 14.39 -16.75 -5.10
N PHE A 75 13.80 -16.48 -6.27
CA PHE A 75 13.22 -15.17 -6.56
C PHE A 75 12.07 -14.88 -5.59
N ALA A 76 11.19 -15.86 -5.34
CA ALA A 76 10.10 -15.74 -4.38
C ALA A 76 10.61 -15.40 -2.96
N ARG A 77 11.66 -16.09 -2.50
CA ARG A 77 12.26 -15.80 -1.17
C ARG A 77 12.85 -14.41 -1.08
N TRP A 78 13.59 -13.96 -2.10
CA TRP A 78 14.14 -12.59 -2.13
C TRP A 78 13.05 -11.52 -2.16
N ALA A 79 12.00 -11.78 -2.94
CA ALA A 79 10.79 -10.97 -2.99
C ALA A 79 10.15 -10.86 -1.60
N GLU A 80 9.83 -11.98 -0.94
CA GLU A 80 9.20 -11.97 0.39
C GLU A 80 10.09 -11.28 1.44
N GLY A 81 11.40 -11.49 1.39
CA GLY A 81 12.37 -10.79 2.24
C GLY A 81 12.35 -9.27 2.05
N LEU A 82 12.15 -8.80 0.81
CA LEU A 82 11.98 -7.38 0.51
C LEU A 82 10.67 -6.82 1.09
N VAL A 83 9.56 -7.57 1.09
CA VAL A 83 8.32 -7.16 1.80
C VAL A 83 8.60 -7.00 3.28
N ALA A 84 9.17 -8.02 3.91
CA ALA A 84 9.47 -8.03 5.34
C ALA A 84 10.28 -6.79 5.74
N ALA A 85 11.36 -6.52 5.01
CA ALA A 85 12.20 -5.34 5.22
C ALA A 85 11.43 -4.01 5.01
N THR A 86 10.59 -3.93 3.97
CA THR A 86 9.81 -2.73 3.64
C THR A 86 8.77 -2.43 4.72
N LEU A 87 8.09 -3.44 5.27
CA LEU A 87 7.12 -3.28 6.35
C LEU A 87 7.79 -2.77 7.64
N VAL A 88 8.91 -3.39 8.04
CA VAL A 88 9.70 -2.95 9.19
C VAL A 88 10.16 -1.51 9.00
N TRP A 89 10.69 -1.17 7.82
CA TRP A 89 11.14 0.18 7.50
C TRP A 89 10.01 1.22 7.53
N LEU A 90 8.85 0.93 6.91
CA LEU A 90 7.68 1.82 6.91
C LEU A 90 7.18 2.09 8.32
N GLY A 91 7.02 1.04 9.13
CA GLY A 91 6.58 1.16 10.51
C GLY A 91 7.59 1.92 11.38
N ALA A 92 8.88 1.60 11.29
CA ALA A 92 9.93 2.28 12.04
C ALA A 92 10.01 3.77 11.68
N ARG A 93 9.92 4.10 10.38
CA ARG A 93 9.89 5.48 9.89
C ARG A 93 8.66 6.24 10.41
N SER A 94 7.49 5.61 10.42
CA SER A 94 6.24 6.22 10.94
C SER A 94 6.34 6.50 12.44
N LEU A 95 6.86 5.55 13.24
CA LEU A 95 7.13 5.75 14.67
C LEU A 95 8.18 6.83 14.92
N TRP A 96 9.24 6.88 14.12
CA TRP A 96 10.28 7.91 14.24
C TRP A 96 9.75 9.32 13.91
N SER A 97 8.83 9.42 12.94
CA SER A 97 8.12 10.68 12.65
C SER A 97 7.25 11.11 13.84
N LEU A 98 6.52 10.19 14.46
CA LEU A 98 5.73 10.46 15.67
C LEU A 98 6.61 10.88 16.86
N ALA A 99 7.73 10.19 17.09
CA ALA A 99 8.65 10.47 18.19
C ALA A 99 9.32 11.85 18.09
N ARG A 100 9.55 12.36 16.87
CA ARG A 100 10.06 13.72 16.63
C ARG A 100 9.00 14.82 16.79
N GLY A 101 7.76 14.44 17.07
CA GLY A 101 6.66 15.39 17.27
C GLY A 101 6.17 16.03 15.98
N ASP A 102 6.29 15.35 14.83
CA ASP A 102 5.71 15.82 13.57
C ASP A 102 4.17 15.78 13.68
N THR A 103 3.58 16.85 14.22
CA THR A 103 2.13 17.04 14.27
C THR A 103 1.72 18.00 13.16
N ILE A 104 0.77 17.56 12.34
CA ILE A 104 0.15 18.40 11.32
C ILE A 104 -0.89 19.28 12.02
N HIS A 105 -0.61 20.57 12.14
CA HIS A 105 -1.53 21.56 12.70
C HIS A 105 -2.16 22.39 11.58
N PHE A 106 -3.40 22.81 11.76
CA PHE A 106 -4.09 23.71 10.83
C PHE A 106 -4.07 25.12 11.40
N HIS A 107 -3.49 26.06 10.65
CA HIS A 107 -3.62 27.49 10.93
C HIS A 107 -4.55 28.13 9.90
N ALA A 108 -5.45 28.99 10.38
CA ALA A 108 -6.17 29.92 9.52
C ALA A 108 -5.28 31.15 9.32
N HIS A 109 -4.84 31.39 8.09
CA HIS A 109 -4.10 32.59 7.73
C HIS A 109 -4.98 33.52 6.91
N ARG A 110 -4.71 34.82 7.07
CA ARG A 110 -5.30 35.87 6.25
C ARG A 110 -4.25 36.38 5.27
N HIS A 111 -4.39 36.05 3.99
CA HIS A 111 -3.59 36.68 2.93
C HIS A 111 -4.40 37.84 2.36
N GLY A 112 -4.02 39.06 2.72
CA GLY A 112 -4.79 40.25 2.36
C GLY A 112 -6.19 40.23 2.96
N SER A 113 -7.21 40.04 2.11
CA SER A 113 -8.64 39.98 2.48
C SER A 113 -9.22 38.56 2.56
N TRP A 114 -8.45 37.52 2.23
CA TRP A 114 -8.94 36.14 2.17
C TRP A 114 -8.47 35.31 3.36
N TRP A 115 -9.41 34.61 3.98
CA TRP A 115 -9.13 33.59 4.99
C TRP A 115 -8.99 32.24 4.30
N HIS A 116 -7.86 31.57 4.52
CA HIS A 116 -7.71 30.19 4.13
C HIS A 116 -7.09 29.36 5.26
N VAL A 117 -7.39 28.07 5.28
CA VAL A 117 -6.87 27.12 6.26
C VAL A 117 -6.05 26.09 5.51
N HIS A 118 -4.76 25.98 5.83
CA HIS A 118 -3.91 24.93 5.27
C HIS A 118 -3.09 24.24 6.39
N PRO A 119 -2.71 22.96 6.18
CA PRO A 119 -1.95 22.20 7.16
C PRO A 119 -0.45 22.56 7.13
N HIS A 120 0.15 22.83 8.30
CA HIS A 120 1.59 22.90 8.51
C HIS A 120 2.08 21.68 9.29
N ARG A 121 3.28 21.19 8.98
CA ARG A 121 3.97 20.13 9.73
C ARG A 121 5.13 20.80 10.47
N HIS A 122 5.01 20.97 11.78
CA HIS A 122 6.14 21.47 12.57
C HIS A 122 7.06 20.31 12.93
N ARG A 123 8.34 20.43 12.61
CA ARG A 123 9.37 19.62 13.24
C ARG A 123 9.81 20.38 14.50
N ARG A 124 9.98 19.69 15.63
CA ARG A 124 10.36 20.35 16.90
C ARG A 124 11.70 21.08 16.71
N GLY A 125 11.67 22.42 16.64
CA GLY A 125 12.84 23.27 16.41
C GLY A 125 12.70 24.37 15.34
N ASP A 126 11.60 24.41 14.58
CA ASP A 126 11.42 25.43 13.55
C ASP A 126 11.07 26.80 14.17
N ALA A 127 12.07 27.70 14.23
CA ALA A 127 11.87 29.11 14.52
C ALA A 127 11.16 29.78 13.34
N HIS A 128 10.23 30.70 13.64
CA HIS A 128 9.45 31.43 12.66
C HIS A 128 10.34 32.24 11.70
N GLY A 129 10.44 31.81 10.44
CA GLY A 129 11.01 32.62 9.38
C GLY A 129 11.56 31.80 8.22
N GLU A 130 10.69 31.42 7.28
CA GLU A 130 10.88 31.54 5.82
C GLU A 130 9.76 30.78 5.06
N PRO A 131 9.38 31.23 3.85
CA PRO A 131 8.30 30.63 3.06
C PRO A 131 8.82 29.36 2.37
N ASP A 132 8.70 28.22 3.06
CA ASP A 132 9.10 26.93 2.51
C ASP A 132 8.27 26.56 1.27
N SER A 133 9.00 26.33 0.18
CA SER A 133 8.54 25.93 -1.13
C SER A 133 7.57 24.75 -1.13
N HIS A 134 6.50 24.88 -1.92
CA HIS A 134 5.48 23.86 -2.18
C HIS A 134 6.06 22.55 -2.74
N HIS A 135 6.47 21.63 -1.87
CA HIS A 135 6.60 20.22 -2.24
C HIS A 135 5.27 19.52 -1.97
N GLY A 136 4.38 19.51 -2.97
CA GLY A 136 3.18 18.68 -2.95
C GLY A 136 3.55 17.20 -2.69
N PRO A 137 2.64 16.40 -2.12
CA PRO A 137 2.90 14.97 -1.89
C PRO A 137 3.24 14.31 -3.23
N SER A 138 4.48 13.88 -3.41
CA SER A 138 4.96 13.28 -4.66
C SER A 138 4.18 12.00 -4.93
N HIS A 139 3.34 12.00 -5.98
CA HIS A 139 2.58 10.84 -6.45
C HIS A 139 3.46 9.63 -6.81
N ALA A 140 4.77 9.86 -7.03
CA ALA A 140 5.76 8.81 -7.32
C ALA A 140 5.99 7.85 -6.15
N ARG A 141 5.89 8.30 -4.90
CA ARG A 141 6.24 7.47 -3.72
C ARG A 141 5.28 6.29 -3.53
N PRO A 142 3.94 6.49 -3.45
CA PRO A 142 3.01 5.36 -3.34
C PRO A 142 3.14 4.39 -4.51
N PHE A 143 3.29 4.90 -5.73
CA PHE A 143 3.46 4.06 -6.92
C PHE A 143 4.72 3.18 -6.86
N LEU A 144 5.87 3.74 -6.47
CA LEU A 144 7.11 2.99 -6.32
C LEU A 144 7.02 1.93 -5.22
N PHE A 145 6.41 2.24 -4.08
CA PHE A 145 6.12 1.23 -3.06
C PHE A 145 5.20 0.14 -3.60
N GLY A 146 4.27 0.50 -4.48
CA GLY A 146 3.40 -0.45 -5.17
C GLY A 146 4.22 -1.44 -5.96
N ILE A 147 5.13 -0.94 -6.80
CA ILE A 147 6.04 -1.78 -7.60
C ILE A 147 6.86 -2.69 -6.70
N LEU A 148 7.55 -2.12 -5.70
CA LEU A 148 8.39 -2.89 -4.78
C LEU A 148 7.60 -3.99 -4.07
N HIS A 149 6.39 -3.68 -3.61
CA HIS A 149 5.55 -4.63 -2.90
C HIS A 149 4.92 -5.68 -3.83
N GLY A 150 4.53 -5.31 -5.05
CA GLY A 150 3.99 -6.23 -6.06
C GLY A 150 5.02 -7.23 -6.60
N LEU A 151 6.31 -6.85 -6.59
CA LEU A 151 7.39 -7.81 -6.83
C LEU A 151 7.54 -8.83 -5.70
N ALA A 152 7.05 -8.51 -4.51
CA ALA A 152 7.56 -9.01 -3.26
C ALA A 152 6.62 -10.01 -2.54
N GLY A 153 5.32 -10.12 -2.89
CA GLY A 153 4.38 -10.97 -2.11
C GLY A 153 3.34 -11.81 -2.85
N SER A 154 3.14 -11.65 -4.16
CA SER A 154 1.96 -12.25 -4.83
C SER A 154 2.28 -13.38 -5.81
N ALA A 155 3.55 -13.66 -6.08
CA ALA A 155 3.93 -14.48 -7.21
C ALA A 155 3.55 -15.97 -7.05
N ALA A 156 3.65 -16.55 -5.84
CA ALA A 156 3.40 -17.98 -5.64
C ALA A 156 1.92 -18.41 -5.84
N LEU A 157 0.96 -17.71 -5.23
CA LEU A 157 -0.48 -18.03 -5.37
C LEU A 157 -1.03 -17.67 -6.75
N PHE A 158 -0.46 -16.63 -7.36
CA PHE A 158 -0.91 -16.09 -8.63
C PHE A 158 -0.41 -16.91 -9.82
N LEU A 159 0.84 -17.38 -9.76
CA LEU A 159 1.47 -18.12 -10.84
C LEU A 159 1.10 -19.60 -10.85
N LEU A 160 0.79 -20.19 -9.70
CA LEU A 160 0.34 -21.60 -9.60
C LEU A 160 -0.91 -21.87 -10.46
N VAL A 161 -1.85 -20.93 -10.51
CA VAL A 161 -3.06 -21.02 -11.35
C VAL A 161 -2.73 -20.79 -12.83
N LEU A 162 -1.76 -19.92 -13.13
CA LEU A 162 -1.37 -19.51 -14.49
C LEU A 162 -0.49 -20.53 -15.21
N THR A 163 0.33 -21.30 -14.49
CA THR A 163 1.24 -22.32 -15.06
C THR A 163 0.53 -23.57 -15.54
N SER A 164 -0.77 -23.72 -15.28
CA SER A 164 -1.53 -24.89 -15.71
C SER A 164 -1.82 -24.88 -17.22
N GLU A 165 -1.95 -23.70 -17.85
CA GLU A 165 -2.19 -23.52 -19.31
C GLU A 165 -1.75 -22.10 -19.79
N PRO A 166 -0.44 -21.85 -20.01
CA PRO A 166 0.12 -20.51 -20.21
C PRO A 166 -0.33 -19.77 -21.50
N ARG A 167 -0.87 -20.50 -22.49
CA ARG A 167 -1.31 -19.93 -23.78
C ARG A 167 -2.79 -19.55 -23.82
N SER A 168 -3.49 -19.65 -22.69
CA SER A 168 -4.93 -19.49 -22.67
C SER A 168 -5.38 -18.05 -22.43
N VAL A 169 -6.40 -17.58 -23.15
CA VAL A 169 -7.07 -16.29 -22.89
C VAL A 169 -7.55 -16.18 -21.42
N PHE A 170 -7.84 -17.32 -20.78
CA PHE A 170 -8.23 -17.37 -19.37
C PHE A 170 -7.12 -16.86 -18.43
N ALA A 171 -5.85 -17.15 -18.71
CA ALA A 171 -4.72 -16.71 -17.91
C ALA A 171 -4.58 -15.18 -17.93
N TRP A 172 -4.71 -14.58 -19.11
CA TRP A 172 -4.69 -13.13 -19.29
C TRP A 172 -5.89 -12.43 -18.66
N ALA A 173 -7.09 -13.00 -18.82
CA ALA A 173 -8.31 -12.48 -18.21
C ALA A 173 -8.25 -12.53 -16.68
N TYR A 174 -7.73 -13.63 -16.12
CA TYR A 174 -7.48 -13.78 -14.69
C TYR A 174 -6.48 -12.73 -14.19
N LEU A 175 -5.35 -12.54 -14.90
CA LEU A 175 -4.32 -11.58 -14.54
C LEU A 175 -4.88 -10.15 -14.45
N ALA A 176 -5.63 -9.73 -15.47
CA ALA A 176 -6.28 -8.42 -15.48
C ALA A 176 -7.32 -8.28 -14.36
N ALA A 177 -8.16 -9.30 -14.16
CA ALA A 177 -9.20 -9.31 -13.13
C ALA A 177 -8.62 -9.20 -11.71
N PHE A 178 -7.53 -9.90 -11.42
CA PHE A 178 -6.85 -9.84 -10.13
C PHE A 178 -6.18 -8.50 -9.88
N GLY A 179 -5.49 -7.94 -10.87
CA GLY A 179 -4.92 -6.60 -10.77
C GLY A 179 -6.00 -5.55 -10.47
N ALA A 180 -7.13 -5.63 -11.17
CA ALA A 180 -8.28 -4.77 -10.93
C ALA A 180 -8.86 -4.95 -9.52
N GLY A 181 -9.11 -6.19 -9.10
CA GLY A 181 -9.62 -6.51 -7.76
C GLY A 181 -8.70 -6.00 -6.64
N SER A 182 -7.40 -6.20 -6.80
CA SER A 182 -6.38 -5.72 -5.85
C SER A 182 -6.37 -4.20 -5.77
N THR A 183 -6.29 -3.50 -6.92
CA THR A 183 -6.26 -2.03 -6.97
C THR A 183 -7.54 -1.41 -6.39
N LEU A 184 -8.70 -1.99 -6.71
CA LEU A 184 -9.99 -1.55 -6.18
C LEU A 184 -10.04 -1.70 -4.66
N SER A 185 -9.67 -2.87 -4.13
CA SER A 185 -9.63 -3.11 -2.68
C SER A 185 -8.65 -2.19 -1.96
N MET A 186 -7.44 -2.00 -2.49
CA MET A 186 -6.45 -1.09 -1.88
C MET A 186 -6.96 0.35 -1.84
N THR A 187 -7.60 0.81 -2.92
CA THR A 187 -8.22 2.14 -3.00
C THR A 187 -9.35 2.29 -1.98
N ALA A 188 -10.27 1.32 -1.95
CA ALA A 188 -11.42 1.32 -1.05
C ALA A 188 -10.99 1.24 0.41
N PHE A 189 -10.09 0.32 0.76
CA PHE A 189 -9.57 0.15 2.11
C PHE A 189 -8.85 1.42 2.60
N SER A 190 -8.01 2.02 1.75
CA SER A 190 -7.34 3.29 2.08
C SER A 190 -8.35 4.39 2.39
N ALA A 191 -9.42 4.49 1.60
CA ALA A 191 -10.50 5.45 1.83
C ALA A 191 -11.23 5.16 3.16
N LEU A 192 -11.61 3.90 3.40
CA LEU A 192 -12.33 3.45 4.59
C LEU A 192 -11.55 3.69 5.87
N VAL A 193 -10.26 3.36 5.90
CA VAL A 193 -9.37 3.65 7.04
C VAL A 193 -9.25 5.15 7.28
N ALA A 194 -9.32 5.96 6.23
CA ALA A 194 -9.22 7.41 6.31
C ALA A 194 -10.53 8.15 6.68
N LEU A 195 -11.69 7.48 6.58
CA LEU A 195 -13.00 8.04 6.96
C LEU A 195 -13.09 8.45 8.43
N PRO A 196 -12.78 7.58 9.42
CA PRO A 196 -12.91 7.94 10.83
C PRO A 196 -12.07 9.16 11.18
N PHE A 197 -10.90 9.35 10.57
CA PHE A 197 -10.03 10.51 10.82
C PHE A 197 -10.57 11.87 10.34
N GLN A 198 -11.66 11.89 9.56
CA GLN A 198 -12.31 13.13 9.12
C GLN A 198 -13.51 13.52 9.96
N LEU A 199 -14.08 12.58 10.70
CA LEU A 199 -15.13 12.88 11.65
C LEU A 199 -14.49 13.74 12.75
N ARG A 200 -15.05 14.93 13.00
CA ARG A 200 -14.46 15.96 13.88
C ARG A 200 -14.93 15.91 15.35
N PRO A 201 -14.62 14.87 16.14
CA PRO A 201 -14.47 15.08 17.58
C PRO A 201 -13.04 15.57 17.85
N GLU A 202 -12.86 16.67 18.57
CA GLU A 202 -11.55 17.12 19.10
C GLU A 202 -10.81 16.00 19.85
N ARG A 203 -11.56 15.04 20.40
CA ARG A 203 -11.06 13.80 21.00
C ARG A 203 -10.28 12.94 20.00
N LEU A 204 -10.71 12.86 18.74
CA LEU A 204 -10.17 11.98 17.69
C LEU A 204 -8.80 12.43 17.18
N GLN A 205 -8.44 13.72 17.30
CA GLN A 205 -7.09 14.19 16.98
C GLN A 205 -6.02 13.59 17.91
N ARG A 206 -6.35 13.38 19.20
CA ARG A 206 -5.47 12.62 20.13
C ARG A 206 -5.39 11.13 19.79
N TRP A 207 -6.45 10.57 19.21
CA TRP A 207 -6.48 9.18 18.76
C TRP A 207 -5.75 8.96 17.44
N HIS A 208 -5.64 9.98 16.58
CA HIS A 208 -4.93 9.88 15.31
C HIS A 208 -3.47 9.45 15.48
N GLY A 209 -2.74 10.06 16.43
CA GLY A 209 -1.37 9.65 16.75
C GLY A 209 -1.28 8.21 17.28
N ARG A 210 -2.26 7.77 18.09
CA ARG A 210 -2.31 6.40 18.63
C ARG A 210 -2.62 5.37 17.55
N LEU A 211 -3.55 5.67 16.64
CA LEU A 211 -3.93 4.80 15.53
C LEU A 211 -2.81 4.70 14.50
N ARG A 212 -2.09 5.79 14.22
CA ARG A 212 -0.88 5.76 13.40
C ARG A 212 0.23 4.94 14.06
N ALA A 213 0.45 5.10 15.36
CA ALA A 213 1.41 4.29 16.11
C ALA A 213 1.04 2.81 16.08
N PHE A 214 -0.25 2.49 16.27
CA PHE A 214 -0.76 1.12 16.20
C PHE A 214 -0.55 0.50 14.81
N ALA A 215 -0.93 1.20 13.73
CA ALA A 215 -0.69 0.74 12.37
C ALA A 215 0.81 0.51 12.08
N ALA A 216 1.67 1.40 12.59
CA ALA A 216 3.11 1.26 12.46
C ALA A 216 3.68 0.05 13.22
N LEU A 217 3.20 -0.21 14.44
CA LEU A 217 3.57 -1.38 15.23
C LEU A 217 3.09 -2.68 14.57
N CYS A 218 1.85 -2.72 14.06
CA CYS A 218 1.35 -3.85 13.29
C CYS A 218 2.23 -4.11 12.06
N SER A 219 2.64 -3.05 11.35
CA SER A 219 3.54 -3.18 10.19
C SER A 219 4.90 -3.77 10.55
N ILE A 220 5.53 -3.28 11.63
CA ILE A 220 6.78 -3.87 12.13
C ILE A 220 6.56 -5.34 12.51
N ALA A 221 5.50 -5.65 13.26
CA ALA A 221 5.23 -6.99 13.73
C ALA A 221 5.04 -7.98 12.57
N VAL A 222 4.22 -7.63 11.57
CA VAL A 222 4.02 -8.45 10.37
C VAL A 222 5.34 -8.64 9.62
N GLY A 223 6.12 -7.56 9.44
CA GLY A 223 7.42 -7.64 8.78
C GLY A 223 8.43 -8.53 9.53
N LEU A 224 8.47 -8.48 10.86
CA LEU A 224 9.34 -9.33 11.67
C LEU A 224 8.91 -10.80 11.64
N VAL A 225 7.59 -11.08 11.71
CA VAL A 225 7.06 -12.44 11.61
C VAL A 225 7.41 -13.05 10.26
N LEU A 226 7.15 -12.31 9.16
CA LEU A 226 7.47 -12.77 7.81
C LEU A 226 8.99 -13.02 7.65
N GLY A 227 9.83 -12.11 8.16
CA GLY A 227 11.28 -12.28 8.14
C GLY A 227 11.77 -13.48 8.96
N TYR A 228 11.12 -13.77 10.09
CA TYR A 228 11.41 -14.95 10.91
C TYR A 228 11.02 -16.25 10.20
N GLU A 229 9.84 -16.30 9.59
CA GLU A 229 9.38 -17.48 8.84
C GLU A 229 10.30 -17.78 7.65
N LEU A 230 10.77 -16.75 6.95
CA LEU A 230 11.77 -16.89 5.87
C LEU A 230 13.12 -17.41 6.39
N ALA A 231 13.59 -16.91 7.53
CA ALA A 231 14.85 -17.35 8.12
C ALA A 231 14.78 -18.78 8.68
N ALA A 232 13.62 -19.19 9.19
CA ALA A 232 13.38 -20.53 9.71
C ALA A 232 13.17 -21.58 8.61
N SER A 233 12.87 -21.16 7.38
CA SER A 233 12.66 -22.02 6.21
C SER A 233 13.87 -22.08 5.27
N ALA A 234 14.96 -21.38 5.60
CA ALA A 234 16.25 -21.38 4.89
C ALA A 234 17.18 -22.48 5.42
#